data_AF-A0A9D5AE50-F1
#
_entry.id   AF-A0A9D5AE50-F1
#
_cell.length_a   1.000
_cell.length_b   1.000
_cell.length_c   1.000
_cell.angle_alpha   90.00
_cell.angle_beta   90.00
_cell.angle_gamma   90.00
#
_symmetry.space_group_name_H-M   'P 1'
#
loop_
_entity.id
_entity.type
_entity.pdbx_description
1 polymer ?
#
loop_
_entity_poly.entity_id
_entity_poly.type
_entity_poly.pdbx_seq_one_letter_code
_entity_poly.pdbx_strand_id
1 'polypeptide(L)'
;MGCPMFILNKKLQLLKSKLRMWNKDIYGNIHNQIKDMSSELSGLQRLIQENDSSVDLFNEVKKAQLELEKALDMEESLDTSRFEEVIPKLLRDQMNTMMVACPSEEEIQQAVFNINKESSPGPDGFGGTFFQTYWSIV
;
A
#
# COMPACT_ATOMS: atom_id res chain seq x y z
N MET A 1 -1.79 -19.90 -21.25
CA MET A 1 -2.12 -19.35 -19.92
C MET A 1 -0.80 -19.14 -19.19
N GLY A 2 -0.49 -17.93 -18.71
CA GLY A 2 0.81 -17.60 -18.11
C GLY A 2 0.99 -18.14 -16.69
N CYS A 3 2.23 -18.20 -16.18
CA CYS A 3 2.51 -18.76 -14.86
C CYS A 3 1.75 -18.01 -13.74
N PRO A 4 1.24 -18.73 -12.71
CA PRO A 4 0.49 -18.13 -11.60
C PRO A 4 1.20 -16.94 -10.95
N MET A 5 2.53 -17.01 -10.83
CA MET A 5 3.36 -15.94 -10.27
C MET A 5 3.35 -14.66 -11.12
N PHE A 6 3.30 -14.77 -12.45
CA PHE A 6 3.20 -13.62 -13.34
C PHE A 6 1.81 -12.95 -13.25
N ILE A 7 0.75 -13.75 -13.18
CA ILE A 7 -0.62 -13.25 -12.99
C ILE A 7 -0.73 -12.53 -11.64
N LEU A 8 -0.14 -13.10 -10.59
CA LEU A 8 -0.08 -12.49 -9.27
C LEU A 8 0.69 -11.15 -9.29
N ASN A 9 1.87 -11.12 -9.91
CA ASN A 9 2.66 -9.90 -10.02
C ASN A 9 1.87 -8.78 -10.73
N LYS A 10 1.17 -9.10 -11.83
CA LYS A 10 0.31 -8.14 -12.54
C LYS A 10 -0.82 -7.62 -11.65
N LYS A 11 -1.48 -8.48 -10.87
CA LYS A 11 -2.50 -8.07 -9.90
C LYS A 11 -1.93 -7.13 -8.82
N LEU A 12 -0.73 -7.42 -8.30
CA LEU A 12 -0.04 -6.57 -7.31
C LEU A 12 0.35 -5.20 -7.88
N GLN A 13 0.80 -5.13 -9.13
CA GLN A 13 1.13 -3.84 -9.76
C GLN A 13 -0.12 -2.97 -9.98
N LEU A 14 -1.25 -3.57 -10.34
CA LEU A 14 -2.53 -2.86 -10.45
C LEU A 14 -2.99 -2.35 -9.08
N LEU A 15 -2.90 -3.19 -8.05
CA LEU A 15 -3.23 -2.78 -6.68
C LEU A 15 -2.35 -1.61 -6.23
N LYS A 16 -1.03 -1.73 -6.39
CA LYS A 16 -0.07 -0.67 -6.05
C LYS A 16 -0.41 0.66 -6.73
N SER A 17 -0.85 0.62 -7.99
CA SER A 17 -1.24 1.82 -8.73
C SER A 17 -2.51 2.46 -8.18
N LYS A 18 -3.53 1.65 -7.87
CA LYS A 18 -4.77 2.12 -7.23
C LYS A 18 -4.51 2.75 -5.86
N LEU A 19 -3.64 2.12 -5.06
CA LEU A 19 -3.28 2.63 -3.73
C LEU A 19 -2.53 3.95 -3.80
N ARG A 20 -1.64 4.11 -4.78
CA ARG A 20 -0.94 5.39 -4.99
C ARG A 20 -1.91 6.52 -5.36
N MET A 21 -2.88 6.24 -6.22
CA MET A 21 -3.87 7.24 -6.64
C MET A 21 -4.75 7.65 -5.46
N TRP A 22 -5.29 6.67 -4.73
CA TRP A 22 -6.08 6.92 -3.52
C TRP A 22 -5.30 7.68 -2.44
N ASN A 23 -4.04 7.30 -2.19
CA ASN A 23 -3.19 7.99 -1.21
C ASN A 23 -2.94 9.46 -1.59
N LYS A 24 -2.91 9.77 -2.89
CA LYS A 24 -2.73 11.14 -3.36
C LYS A 24 -4.03 11.93 -3.33
N ASP A 25 -5.09 11.37 -3.90
CA ASP A 25 -6.32 12.10 -4.22
C ASP A 25 -7.32 12.14 -3.06
N ILE A 26 -7.14 11.30 -2.04
CA ILE A 26 -8.04 11.25 -0.87
C ILE A 26 -7.23 11.47 0.40
N TYR A 27 -6.25 10.63 0.68
CA TYR A 27 -5.49 10.70 1.94
C TYR A 27 -4.57 11.94 2.00
N GLY A 28 -3.87 12.26 0.91
CA GLY A 28 -3.07 13.48 0.81
C GLY A 28 -3.92 14.74 0.92
N ASN A 29 -5.14 14.71 0.36
CA ASN A 29 -6.07 15.83 0.43
C ASN A 29 -6.58 16.07 1.85
N ILE A 30 -6.94 15.02 2.60
CA ILE A 30 -7.42 15.21 3.98
C ILE A 30 -6.32 15.76 4.90
N HIS A 31 -5.08 15.28 4.75
CA HIS A 31 -3.91 15.80 5.49
C HIS A 31 -3.65 17.28 5.17
N ASN A 32 -3.68 17.65 3.89
CA ASN A 32 -3.50 19.04 3.49
C ASN A 32 -4.64 19.92 4.02
N GLN A 33 -5.88 19.42 3.97
CA GLN A 33 -7.03 20.14 4.49
C GLN A 33 -6.90 20.40 6.00
N ILE A 34 -6.54 19.37 6.80
CA ILE A 34 -6.31 19.50 8.25
C ILE A 34 -5.23 20.53 8.54
N LYS A 35 -4.14 20.50 7.76
CA LYS A 35 -3.03 21.45 7.89
C LYS A 35 -3.48 22.90 7.60
N ASP A 36 -4.23 23.10 6.53
CA ASP A 36 -4.74 24.42 6.14
C ASP A 36 -5.71 24.97 7.19
N MET A 37 -6.67 24.14 7.65
CA MET A 37 -7.62 24.51 8.73
C MET A 37 -6.89 24.83 10.04
N SER A 38 -5.83 24.09 10.37
CA SER A 38 -5.01 24.36 11.57
C SER A 38 -4.26 25.70 11.47
N SER A 39 -3.76 26.04 10.27
CA SER A 39 -3.09 27.31 10.02
C SER A 39 -4.06 28.49 10.11
N GLU A 40 -5.26 28.35 9.56
CA GLU A 40 -6.32 29.36 9.63
C GLU A 40 -6.75 29.61 11.08
N LEU A 41 -7.00 28.54 11.84
CA LEU A 41 -7.36 28.61 13.25
C LEU A 41 -6.29 29.29 14.10
N SER A 42 -5.01 29.00 13.83
CA SER A 42 -3.88 29.67 14.48
C SER A 42 -3.86 31.18 14.18
N GLY A 43 -4.19 31.57 12.95
CA GLY A 43 -4.31 32.97 12.54
C GLY A 43 -5.43 33.69 13.28
N LEU A 44 -6.61 33.08 13.37
CA LEU A 44 -7.76 33.61 14.09
C LEU A 44 -7.48 33.76 15.60
N GLN A 45 -6.83 32.75 16.20
CA GLN A 45 -6.43 32.79 17.61
C GLN A 45 -5.44 33.90 17.91
N ARG A 46 -4.51 34.19 16.99
CA ARG A 46 -3.57 35.32 17.14
C ARG A 46 -4.28 36.68 17.09
N LEU A 47 -5.28 36.83 16.22
CA LEU A 47 -6.07 38.06 16.12
C LEU A 47 -6.81 38.37 17.43
N ILE A 48 -7.39 37.36 18.09
CA ILE A 48 -8.03 37.50 19.41
C ILE A 48 -7.03 37.96 20.48
N GLN A 49 -5.77 37.54 20.41
CA GLN A 49 -4.73 37.95 21.37
C GLN A 49 -4.23 39.37 21.14
N GLU A 50 -4.28 39.88 19.90
CA GLU A 50 -3.68 41.16 19.51
C GLU A 50 -4.68 42.34 19.51
N ASN A 51 -5.98 42.13 19.24
CA ASN A 51 -6.99 43.21 19.35
C ASN A 51 -8.45 42.69 19.35
N ASP A 52 -9.23 43.14 20.32
CA ASP A 52 -10.69 43.02 20.50
C ASP A 52 -11.28 41.60 20.49
N SER A 53 -11.70 41.12 21.67
CA SER A 53 -12.49 39.90 21.87
C SER A 53 -13.94 40.10 21.42
N SER A 54 -14.14 40.46 20.16
CA SER A 54 -15.46 40.55 19.56
C SER A 54 -16.12 39.18 19.61
N VAL A 55 -17.40 39.16 20.00
CA VAL A 55 -18.25 37.95 20.02
C VAL A 55 -18.26 37.25 18.67
N ASP A 56 -18.15 38.01 17.57
CA ASP A 56 -18.13 37.47 16.20
C ASP A 56 -16.85 36.66 15.93
N LEU A 57 -15.69 37.15 16.36
CA LEU A 57 -14.42 36.43 16.22
C LEU A 57 -14.40 35.15 17.06
N PHE A 58 -15.01 35.18 18.25
CA PHE A 58 -15.14 33.99 19.10
C PHE A 58 -16.01 32.91 18.43
N ASN A 59 -17.11 33.33 17.80
CA ASN A 59 -17.96 32.42 17.04
C ASN A 59 -17.23 31.82 15.83
N GLU A 60 -16.41 32.61 15.14
CA GLU A 60 -15.63 32.16 14.00
C GLU A 60 -14.53 31.17 14.39
N VAL A 61 -13.81 31.41 15.49
CA VAL A 61 -12.86 30.45 16.06
C VAL A 61 -13.56 29.15 16.46
N LYS A 62 -14.71 29.23 17.13
CA LYS A 62 -15.47 28.05 17.55
C LYS A 62 -15.95 27.23 16.35
N LYS A 63 -16.33 27.92 15.25
CA LYS A 63 -16.71 27.27 14.00
C LYS A 63 -15.51 26.56 13.36
N ALA A 64 -14.37 27.24 13.23
CA ALA A 64 -13.14 26.65 12.67
C ALA A 64 -12.65 25.45 13.50
N GLN A 65 -12.78 25.50 14.83
CA GLN A 65 -12.49 24.38 15.73
C GLN A 65 -13.36 23.15 15.42
N LEU A 66 -14.67 23.36 15.30
CA LEU A 66 -15.62 22.29 15.00
C LEU A 66 -15.38 21.67 13.61
N GLU A 67 -14.99 22.49 12.63
CA GLU A 67 -14.67 22.00 11.28
C GLU A 67 -13.37 21.18 11.27
N LEU A 68 -12.36 21.60 12.02
CA LEU A 68 -11.11 20.83 12.18
C LEU A 68 -11.36 19.49 12.89
N GLU A 69 -12.16 19.48 13.95
CA GLU A 69 -12.52 18.26 14.69
C GLU A 69 -13.19 17.22 13.77
N LYS A 70 -14.16 17.65 12.96
CA LYS A 70 -14.81 16.78 11.97
C LYS A 70 -13.84 16.20 10.94
N ALA A 71 -12.83 16.97 10.54
CA ALA A 71 -11.83 16.50 9.58
C ALA A 71 -10.86 15.48 10.20
N LEU A 72 -10.50 15.66 11.47
CA LEU A 72 -9.70 14.70 12.24
C LEU A 72 -10.47 13.38 12.45
N ASP A 73 -11.75 13.46 12.79
CA ASP A 73 -12.61 12.26 12.91
C ASP A 73 -12.69 11.49 11.58
N MET A 74 -12.79 12.24 10.47
CA MET A 74 -12.80 11.65 9.13
C MET A 74 -11.45 11.01 8.80
N GLU A 75 -10.33 11.60 9.21
CA GLU A 75 -9.00 10.99 9.06
C GLU A 75 -8.87 9.69 9.85
N GLU A 76 -9.33 9.65 11.10
CA GLU A 76 -9.31 8.44 11.94
C GLU A 76 -10.20 7.32 11.36
N SER A 77 -11.35 7.69 10.79
CA SER A 77 -12.22 6.75 10.08
C SER A 77 -11.55 6.16 8.84
N LEU A 78 -10.88 7.00 8.05
CA LEU A 78 -10.08 6.56 6.90
C LEU A 78 -8.89 5.71 7.34
N ASP A 79 -8.33 5.94 8.53
CA ASP A 79 -7.23 5.13 9.05
C ASP A 79 -7.74 3.72 9.39
N THR A 80 -8.87 3.61 10.06
CA THR A 80 -9.43 2.32 10.49
C THR A 80 -9.90 1.46 9.30
N SER A 81 -10.44 2.07 8.25
CA SER A 81 -10.82 1.36 7.02
C SER A 81 -9.62 0.91 6.16
N ARG A 82 -8.39 1.43 6.42
CA ARG A 82 -7.15 1.13 5.67
C ARG A 82 -6.81 -0.34 5.58
N PHE A 83 -7.10 -1.17 6.58
CA PHE A 83 -6.56 -2.53 6.59
C PHE A 83 -7.47 -3.57 5.92
N GLU A 84 -8.76 -3.28 5.80
CA GLU A 84 -9.72 -4.25 5.30
C GLU A 84 -10.09 -4.04 3.82
N GLU A 85 -10.15 -2.79 3.35
CA GLU A 85 -10.56 -2.49 1.97
C GLU A 85 -9.39 -2.50 0.96
N VAL A 86 -8.22 -2.03 1.39
CA VAL A 86 -7.01 -1.88 0.56
C VAL A 86 -6.34 -3.22 0.24
N ILE A 87 -6.45 -4.20 1.13
CA ILE A 87 -6.07 -5.58 0.82
C ILE A 87 -7.38 -6.36 0.67
N PRO A 88 -7.95 -6.44 -0.56
CA PRO A 88 -9.08 -7.29 -0.83
C PRO A 88 -8.90 -8.64 -0.14
N LYS A 89 -9.88 -9.09 0.65
CA LYS A 89 -9.86 -10.43 1.27
C LYS A 89 -9.48 -11.51 0.26
N LEU A 90 -9.98 -11.36 -0.98
CA LEU A 90 -9.65 -12.22 -2.12
C LEU A 90 -8.16 -12.29 -2.45
N LEU A 91 -7.42 -11.18 -2.32
CA LEU A 91 -5.96 -11.19 -2.47
C LEU A 91 -5.32 -11.89 -1.27
N ARG A 92 -5.77 -11.66 -0.04
CA ARG A 92 -5.19 -12.32 1.16
C ARG A 92 -5.33 -13.84 1.09
N ASP A 93 -6.52 -14.34 0.77
CA ASP A 93 -6.81 -15.77 0.74
C ASP A 93 -6.21 -16.46 -0.48
N GLN A 94 -6.36 -15.91 -1.70
CA GLN A 94 -5.72 -16.48 -2.89
C GLN A 94 -4.19 -16.39 -2.82
N MET A 95 -3.62 -15.31 -2.29
CA MET A 95 -2.16 -15.17 -2.13
C MET A 95 -1.63 -16.21 -1.16
N ASN A 96 -2.29 -16.43 -0.03
CA ASN A 96 -1.90 -17.50 0.89
C ASN A 96 -1.98 -18.85 0.20
N THR A 97 -3.13 -19.21 -0.40
CA THR A 97 -3.27 -20.50 -1.10
C THR A 97 -2.23 -20.71 -2.19
N MET A 98 -1.89 -19.69 -3.00
CA MET A 98 -0.87 -19.81 -4.04
C MET A 98 0.56 -19.84 -3.48
N MET A 99 0.86 -19.14 -2.37
CA MET A 99 2.20 -19.12 -1.78
C MET A 99 2.53 -20.40 -0.99
N VAL A 100 1.53 -21.10 -0.47
CA VAL A 100 1.74 -22.42 0.19
C VAL A 100 1.44 -23.61 -0.73
N ALA A 101 1.01 -23.36 -1.98
CA ALA A 101 0.78 -24.45 -2.92
C ALA A 101 2.10 -25.17 -3.26
N CYS A 102 2.03 -26.50 -3.34
CA CYS A 102 3.14 -27.29 -3.87
C CYS A 102 3.34 -26.91 -5.35
N PRO A 103 4.56 -26.55 -5.79
CA PRO A 103 4.80 -26.16 -7.18
C PRO A 103 4.53 -27.33 -8.14
N SER A 104 3.99 -27.03 -9.32
CA SER A 104 3.77 -28.07 -10.35
C SER A 104 5.09 -28.50 -11.00
N GLU A 105 5.11 -29.68 -11.60
CA GLU A 105 6.29 -30.19 -12.31
C GLU A 105 6.75 -29.22 -13.41
N GLU A 106 5.81 -28.59 -14.12
CA GLU A 106 6.11 -27.57 -15.13
C GLU A 106 6.70 -26.29 -14.53
N GLU A 107 6.26 -25.87 -13.34
CA GLU A 107 6.85 -24.73 -12.64
C GLU A 107 8.28 -25.03 -12.18
N ILE A 108 8.51 -26.23 -11.66
CA ILE A 108 9.84 -26.69 -11.25
C ILE A 108 10.74 -26.76 -12.49
N GLN A 109 10.27 -27.34 -13.59
CA GLN A 109 11.01 -27.40 -14.84
C GLN A 109 11.34 -26.00 -15.36
N GLN A 110 10.36 -25.09 -15.45
CA GLN A 110 10.61 -23.72 -15.91
C GLN A 110 11.61 -22.99 -15.01
N ALA A 111 11.53 -23.18 -13.69
CA ALA A 111 12.48 -22.58 -12.76
C ALA A 111 13.90 -23.11 -13.00
N VAL A 112 14.07 -24.43 -13.13
CA VAL A 112 15.36 -25.09 -13.40
C VAL A 112 15.97 -24.62 -14.72
N PHE A 113 15.17 -24.51 -15.78
CA PHE A 113 15.63 -24.07 -17.09
C PHE A 113 15.89 -22.56 -17.19
N ASN A 114 15.37 -21.76 -16.25
CA ASN A 114 15.69 -20.34 -16.12
C ASN A 114 16.94 -20.07 -15.27
N ILE A 115 17.55 -21.08 -14.65
CA ILE A 115 18.81 -20.92 -13.91
C ILE A 115 19.92 -20.54 -14.90
N ASN A 116 20.70 -19.51 -14.56
CA ASN A 116 21.88 -19.13 -15.34
C ASN A 116 22.90 -20.28 -15.35
N LYS A 117 23.28 -20.75 -16.54
CA LYS A 117 24.23 -21.85 -16.74
C LYS A 117 25.63 -21.55 -16.20
N GLU A 118 26.00 -20.27 -16.16
CA GLU A 118 27.28 -19.79 -15.63
C GLU A 118 27.23 -19.47 -14.12
N SER A 119 26.13 -19.82 -13.45
CA SER A 119 26.01 -19.59 -12.01
C SER A 119 26.94 -20.52 -11.24
N SER A 120 27.62 -19.96 -10.23
CA SER A 120 28.49 -20.74 -9.35
C SER A 120 27.74 -21.92 -8.72
N PRO A 121 28.36 -23.11 -8.62
CA PRO A 121 27.74 -24.29 -8.02
C PRO A 121 27.41 -24.06 -6.54
N GLY A 122 26.37 -24.77 -6.08
CA GLY A 122 25.95 -24.73 -4.68
C GLY A 122 26.97 -25.37 -3.72
N PRO A 123 26.69 -25.38 -2.42
CA PRO A 123 27.50 -26.10 -1.42
C PRO A 123 27.63 -27.60 -1.70
N ASP A 124 26.70 -28.14 -2.49
CA ASP A 124 26.64 -29.52 -2.98
C ASP A 124 27.53 -29.78 -4.21
N GLY A 125 28.10 -28.73 -4.82
CA GLY A 125 28.98 -28.85 -5.98
C GLY A 125 28.28 -28.94 -7.34
N PHE A 126 26.94 -28.89 -7.39
CA PHE A 126 26.19 -28.96 -8.65
C PHE A 126 25.79 -27.56 -9.13
N GLY A 127 26.00 -27.29 -10.43
CA GLY A 127 25.60 -26.04 -11.08
C GLY A 127 24.27 -26.16 -11.83
N GLY A 128 23.67 -25.04 -12.23
CA GLY A 128 22.38 -25.03 -12.95
C GLY A 128 22.35 -25.89 -14.22
N THR A 129 23.49 -25.98 -14.92
CA THR A 129 23.67 -26.81 -16.12
C THR A 129 23.48 -28.30 -15.85
N PHE A 130 23.84 -28.79 -14.66
CA PHE A 130 23.65 -30.18 -14.27
C PHE A 130 22.15 -30.53 -14.26
N PHE A 131 21.36 -29.75 -13.50
CA PHE A 131 19.92 -29.98 -13.38
C PHE A 131 19.16 -29.82 -14.70
N GLN A 132 19.61 -28.93 -15.59
CA GLN A 132 19.03 -28.77 -16.93
C GLN A 132 19.35 -29.96 -17.86
N THR A 133 20.58 -30.49 -17.79
CA THR A 133 21.03 -31.59 -18.65
C THR A 133 20.39 -32.92 -18.26
N TYR A 134 20.21 -33.13 -16.96
CA TYR A 134 19.71 -34.39 -16.41
C TYR A 134 18.23 -34.33 -16.01
N TRP A 135 17.49 -33.32 -16.45
CA TRP A 135 16.06 -33.20 -16.12
C TRP A 135 15.25 -34.44 -16.53
N SER A 136 15.62 -35.16 -17.59
CA SER A 136 14.92 -36.36 -18.06
C SER A 136 15.08 -37.60 -17.17
N ILE A 137 15.95 -37.54 -16.15
CA ILE A 137 16.18 -38.63 -15.19
C ILE A 137 15.78 -38.25 -13.75
N VAL A 138 15.25 -37.03 -13.57
CA VAL A 138 14.64 -36.52 -12.33
C VAL A 138 13.13 -36.74 -12.42
#